data_AF-A0A351L7L9-F1
#
_entry.id   AF-A0A351L7L9-F1
#
_cell.length_a   1.000
_cell.length_b   1.000
_cell.length_c   1.000
_cell.angle_alpha   90.00
_cell.angle_beta   90.00
_cell.angle_gamma   90.00
#
_symmetry.space_group_name_H-M   'P 1'
#
loop_
_entity.id
_entity.type
_entity.pdbx_description
1 polymer ?
#
loop_
_entity_poly.entity_id
_entity_poly.type
_entity_poly.pdbx_seq_one_letter_code
_entity_poly.pdbx_strand_id
1 'polypeptide(L)'
;MMNLELPESNPFTNLKVTLLLEALTSGQVAASVLEFPDCRVKAETREAAIMLRIAIANAQIQATFLERLKNMEAISWNVPIQTSEPNWMKFAGVFKDDADFAAIMESIRAERNSDDDSEVDPSYYL
;
A
#
# COMPACT_ATOMS: atom_id res chain seq x y z
N MET A 1 -29.34 12.89 -7.36
CA MET A 1 -28.18 12.56 -8.21
C MET A 1 -27.03 12.25 -7.26
N MET A 2 -26.78 10.98 -6.96
CA MET A 2 -25.65 10.59 -6.12
C MET A 2 -24.48 10.27 -7.05
N ASN A 3 -23.46 11.11 -7.03
CA ASN A 3 -22.16 10.80 -7.63
C ASN A 3 -21.50 9.74 -6.75
N LEU A 4 -21.38 8.52 -7.26
CA LEU A 4 -20.43 7.55 -6.71
C LEU A 4 -19.06 7.88 -7.29
N GLU A 5 -18.26 8.62 -6.52
CA GLU A 5 -16.83 8.67 -6.75
C GLU A 5 -16.28 7.27 -6.48
N LEU A 6 -15.86 6.60 -7.55
CA LEU A 6 -15.12 5.35 -7.47
C LEU A 6 -13.83 5.63 -6.70
N PRO A 7 -13.49 4.93 -5.62
CA PRO A 7 -12.17 5.08 -5.03
C PRO A 7 -11.14 4.67 -6.08
N GLU A 8 -10.20 5.57 -6.38
CA GLU A 8 -9.07 5.28 -7.26
C GLU A 8 -8.31 4.10 -6.65
N SER A 9 -8.56 2.90 -7.18
CA SER A 9 -7.78 1.72 -6.86
C SER A 9 -6.38 1.97 -7.42
N ASN A 10 -5.45 2.43 -6.60
CA ASN A 10 -4.03 2.43 -6.96
C ASN A 10 -3.61 0.97 -7.19
N PRO A 11 -3.42 0.49 -8.43
CA PRO A 11 -3.25 -0.93 -8.72
C PRO A 11 -1.78 -1.35 -8.76
N PHE A 12 -0.87 -0.50 -8.27
CA PHE A 12 0.56 -0.77 -8.34
C PHE A 12 1.10 -1.14 -6.97
N THR A 13 1.07 -2.43 -6.68
CA THR A 13 1.97 -3.02 -5.69
C THR A 13 3.39 -2.86 -6.23
N ASN A 14 4.24 -2.14 -5.49
CA ASN A 14 5.62 -1.89 -5.90
C ASN A 14 6.38 -3.22 -6.07
N LEU A 15 6.80 -3.53 -7.30
CA LEU A 15 7.66 -4.69 -7.57
C LEU A 15 9.10 -4.34 -7.17
N LYS A 16 9.59 -4.94 -6.10
CA LYS A 16 11.00 -4.83 -5.71
C LYS A 16 11.83 -5.77 -6.60
N VAL A 17 12.81 -5.21 -7.32
CA VAL A 17 13.75 -5.96 -8.15
C VAL A 17 15.19 -5.65 -7.77
N THR A 18 16.10 -6.58 -8.03
CA THR A 18 17.52 -6.42 -7.70
C THR A 18 18.31 -6.03 -8.95
N LEU A 19 18.88 -4.82 -8.94
CA LEU A 19 19.75 -4.35 -10.02
C LEU A 19 21.18 -4.81 -9.79
N LEU A 20 21.77 -5.45 -10.80
CA LEU A 20 23.17 -5.83 -10.85
C LEU A 20 23.93 -4.85 -11.74
N LEU A 21 25.01 -4.27 -11.20
CA LEU A 21 25.89 -3.34 -11.92
C LEU A 21 27.27 -3.97 -12.05
N GLU A 22 27.82 -3.95 -13.25
CA GLU A 22 29.13 -4.50 -13.58
C GLU A 22 29.95 -3.43 -14.33
N ALA A 23 31.15 -3.12 -13.82
CA ALA A 23 32.09 -2.25 -14.53
C ALA A 23 32.84 -3.07 -15.59
N LEU A 24 32.75 -2.66 -16.85
CA LEU A 24 33.42 -3.32 -17.97
C LEU A 24 34.84 -2.79 -18.15
N THR A 25 35.72 -3.64 -18.71
CA THR A 25 37.10 -3.27 -19.06
C THR A 25 37.19 -2.15 -20.10
N SER A 26 36.10 -1.87 -20.81
CA SER A 26 35.96 -0.74 -21.75
C SER A 26 35.69 0.61 -21.07
N GLY A 27 35.58 0.66 -19.73
CA GLY A 27 35.19 1.86 -18.98
C GLY A 27 33.68 2.12 -18.94
N GLN A 28 32.88 1.30 -19.63
CA GLN A 28 31.42 1.35 -19.59
C GLN A 28 30.87 0.57 -18.38
N VAL A 29 29.64 0.90 -17.98
CA VAL A 29 28.90 0.19 -16.94
C VAL A 29 27.79 -0.63 -17.58
N ALA A 30 27.76 -1.93 -17.27
CA ALA A 30 26.65 -2.80 -17.61
C ALA A 30 25.66 -2.87 -16.44
N ALA A 31 24.37 -2.76 -16.73
CA ALA A 31 23.29 -2.94 -15.76
C ALA A 31 22.37 -4.08 -16.21
N SER A 32 22.00 -4.96 -15.26
CA SER A 32 21.02 -6.04 -15.47
C SER A 32 20.10 -6.16 -14.25
N VAL A 33 19.00 -6.91 -14.39
CA VAL A 33 18.13 -7.23 -13.24
C VAL A 33 18.31 -8.72 -12.97
N LEU A 34 18.58 -9.07 -11.71
CA LEU A 34 18.89 -10.45 -11.33
C LEU A 34 17.78 -11.41 -11.73
N GLU A 35 16.53 -10.99 -11.57
CA GLU A 35 15.34 -11.77 -11.87
C GLU A 35 15.07 -11.90 -13.39
N PHE A 36 15.71 -11.06 -14.22
CA PHE A 36 15.57 -11.03 -15.68
C PHE A 36 16.94 -10.83 -16.36
N PRO A 37 17.75 -11.91 -16.48
CA PRO A 37 19.12 -11.84 -17.00
C PRO A 37 19.20 -11.37 -18.45
N ASP A 38 18.17 -11.67 -19.23
CA ASP A 38 18.08 -11.34 -20.67
C ASP A 38 18.02 -9.82 -20.91
N CYS A 39 17.67 -9.06 -19.88
CA CYS A 39 17.61 -7.63 -19.94
C CYS A 39 18.92 -7.06 -19.35
N ARG A 40 19.93 -6.92 -20.20
CA ARG A 40 21.22 -6.29 -19.90
C ARG A 40 21.44 -5.08 -20.80
N VAL A 41 21.90 -3.99 -20.23
CA VAL A 41 22.29 -2.78 -20.97
C VAL A 41 23.69 -2.34 -20.63
N LYS A 42 24.31 -1.57 -21.53
CA LYS A 42 25.61 -0.94 -21.32
C LYS A 42 25.46 0.56 -21.55
N ALA A 43 26.05 1.36 -20.68
CA ALA A 43 26.14 2.80 -20.84
C ALA A 43 27.49 3.32 -20.35
N GLU A 44 27.82 4.56 -20.71
CA GLU A 44 29.10 5.18 -20.34
C GLU A 44 29.16 5.60 -18.88
N THR A 45 28.01 5.91 -18.26
CA THR A 45 27.92 6.27 -16.85
C THR A 45 27.01 5.32 -16.08
N ARG A 46 27.26 5.21 -14.77
CA ARG A 46 26.47 4.37 -13.87
C ARG A 46 25.00 4.80 -13.85
N GLU A 47 24.75 6.10 -13.81
CA GLU A 47 23.41 6.68 -13.74
C GLU A 47 22.65 6.45 -15.05
N ALA A 48 23.32 6.62 -16.20
CA ALA A 48 22.73 6.31 -17.49
C ALA A 48 22.41 4.82 -17.62
N ALA A 49 23.30 3.94 -17.13
CA ALA A 49 23.07 2.49 -17.14
C ALA A 49 21.85 2.11 -16.29
N ILE A 50 21.70 2.71 -15.10
CA ILE A 50 20.55 2.49 -14.21
C ILE A 50 19.26 2.99 -14.88
N MET A 51 19.24 4.22 -15.38
CA MET A 51 18.04 4.81 -15.98
C MET A 51 17.59 4.03 -17.22
N LEU A 52 18.53 3.72 -18.11
CA LEU A 52 18.25 2.93 -19.31
C LEU A 52 17.75 1.53 -18.94
N ARG A 53 18.30 0.93 -17.87
CA ARG A 53 17.87 -0.39 -17.40
C ARG A 53 16.45 -0.38 -16.87
N ILE A 54 16.08 0.64 -16.08
CA ILE A 54 14.72 0.81 -15.55
C ILE A 54 13.73 0.98 -16.70
N ALA A 55 14.05 1.82 -17.68
CA ALA A 55 13.18 2.05 -18.84
C ALA A 55 12.91 0.75 -19.62
N ILE A 56 13.94 -0.08 -19.85
CA ILE A 56 13.80 -1.34 -20.57
C ILE A 56 13.06 -2.41 -19.75
N ALA A 57 13.28 -2.48 -18.44
CA ALA A 57 12.51 -3.38 -17.56
C ALA A 57 11.01 -3.07 -17.68
N ASN A 58 10.66 -1.79 -17.59
CA ASN A 58 9.28 -1.34 -17.64
C ASN A 58 8.63 -1.65 -19.00
N ALA A 59 9.33 -1.37 -20.10
CA ALA A 59 8.83 -1.67 -21.44
C ALA A 59 8.59 -3.18 -21.65
N GLN A 60 9.52 -4.03 -21.19
CA GLN A 60 9.39 -5.48 -21.32
C GLN A 60 8.24 -6.05 -20.48
N ILE A 61 8.10 -5.58 -19.24
CA ILE A 61 7.00 -5.98 -18.35
C ILE A 61 5.65 -5.56 -18.96
N GLN A 62 5.54 -4.32 -19.44
CA GLN A 62 4.33 -3.83 -20.10
C GLN A 62 4.00 -4.65 -21.35
N ALA A 63 4.97 -4.90 -22.23
CA ALA A 63 4.76 -5.69 -23.44
C ALA A 63 4.30 -7.11 -23.10
N THR A 64 4.94 -7.75 -22.13
CA THR A 64 4.57 -9.11 -21.66
C THR A 64 3.17 -9.13 -21.06
N PHE A 65 2.80 -8.10 -20.29
CA PHE A 65 1.48 -7.97 -19.72
C PHE A 65 0.41 -7.77 -20.79
N LEU A 66 0.66 -6.92 -21.79
CA LEU A 66 -0.25 -6.71 -22.91
C LEU A 66 -0.44 -7.98 -23.76
N GLU A 67 0.62 -8.75 -24.01
CA GLU A 67 0.50 -10.04 -24.70
C GLU A 67 -0.33 -11.06 -23.90
N ARG A 68 -0.16 -11.09 -22.58
CA ARG A 68 -0.95 -11.98 -21.71
C ARG A 68 -2.42 -11.56 -21.65
N LEU A 69 -2.70 -10.26 -21.62
CA LEU A 69 -4.06 -9.71 -21.64
C LEU A 69 -4.85 -10.13 -22.88
N LYS A 70 -4.21 -10.25 -24.05
CA LYS A 70 -4.88 -10.73 -25.28
C LYS A 70 -5.53 -12.10 -25.11
N ASN A 71 -4.99 -12.93 -24.21
CA ASN A 71 -5.42 -14.30 -23.98
C ASN A 71 -6.16 -14.47 -22.64
N MET A 72 -6.50 -13.37 -21.94
CA MET A 72 -7.17 -13.41 -20.64
C MET A 72 -8.58 -12.85 -20.76
N GLU A 73 -9.54 -13.61 -20.23
CA GLU A 73 -10.92 -13.15 -20.03
C GLU A 73 -11.07 -12.64 -18.59
N ALA A 74 -11.50 -11.39 -18.44
CA ALA A 74 -11.78 -10.80 -17.13
C ALA A 74 -13.22 -11.11 -16.72
N ILE A 75 -13.40 -11.95 -15.71
CA ILE A 75 -14.71 -12.24 -15.13
C ILE A 75 -14.94 -11.29 -13.96
N SER A 76 -15.87 -10.35 -14.11
CA SER A 76 -16.37 -9.53 -13.00
C SER A 76 -17.52 -10.28 -12.33
N TRP A 77 -17.33 -10.67 -11.07
CA TRP A 77 -18.36 -11.34 -10.28
C TRP A 77 -18.79 -10.45 -9.12
N ASN A 78 -20.03 -9.96 -9.18
CA ASN A 78 -20.67 -9.29 -8.06
C ASN A 78 -21.15 -10.35 -7.06
N VAL A 79 -20.43 -10.48 -5.95
CA VAL A 79 -20.82 -11.35 -4.85
C VAL A 79 -21.94 -10.65 -4.06
N PRO A 80 -23.13 -11.25 -3.90
CA PRO A 80 -24.17 -10.69 -3.05
C PRO A 80 -23.71 -10.77 -1.59
N ILE A 81 -23.45 -9.61 -0.99
CA ILE A 81 -23.21 -9.51 0.46
C ILE A 81 -24.59 -9.48 1.11
N GLN A 82 -24.85 -10.41 2.03
CA GLN A 82 -26.05 -10.33 2.87
C GLN A 82 -25.95 -9.08 3.73
N THR A 83 -26.84 -8.12 3.49
CA THR A 83 -27.01 -6.92 4.32
C THR A 83 -27.79 -7.24 5.60
N SER A 84 -27.53 -8.39 6.23
CA SER A 84 -28.04 -8.63 7.58
C SER A 84 -27.37 -7.63 8.51
N GLU A 85 -28.14 -7.01 9.41
CA GLU A 85 -27.58 -6.15 10.44
C GLU A 85 -26.38 -6.84 11.09
N PRO A 86 -25.24 -6.16 11.25
CA PRO A 86 -24.09 -6.76 11.88
C PRO A 86 -24.47 -7.24 13.28
N ASN A 87 -24.00 -8.41 13.68
CA ASN A 87 -24.28 -8.98 15.00
C ASN A 87 -23.88 -8.07 16.17
N TRP A 88 -23.05 -7.04 15.95
CA TRP A 88 -22.71 -6.04 16.95
C TRP A 88 -23.81 -4.99 17.17
N MET A 89 -24.70 -4.78 16.19
CA MET A 89 -25.80 -3.81 16.26
C MET A 89 -26.76 -4.13 17.41
N LYS A 90 -26.92 -5.41 17.77
CA LYS A 90 -27.73 -5.86 18.90
C LYS A 90 -27.22 -5.40 20.27
N PHE A 91 -25.96 -4.95 20.33
CA PHE A 91 -25.35 -4.44 21.55
C PHE A 91 -25.35 -2.89 21.60
N ALA A 92 -25.85 -2.22 20.55
CA ALA A 92 -25.94 -0.77 20.54
C ALA A 92 -26.87 -0.27 21.65
N GLY A 93 -26.34 0.55 22.57
CA GLY A 93 -27.11 1.14 23.66
C GLY A 93 -27.37 0.23 24.86
N VAL A 94 -26.70 -0.94 24.97
CA VAL A 94 -26.85 -1.86 26.12
C VAL A 94 -26.61 -1.18 27.48
N PHE A 95 -25.73 -0.17 27.52
CA PHE A 95 -25.37 0.56 28.74
C PHE A 95 -25.97 1.97 28.81
N LYS A 96 -27.00 2.27 27.99
CA LYS A 96 -27.57 3.63 27.91
C LYS A 96 -28.10 4.13 29.26
N ASP A 97 -28.72 3.24 30.03
CA ASP A 97 -29.37 3.55 31.32
C ASP A 97 -28.55 3.02 32.52
N ASP A 98 -27.30 2.60 32.29
CA ASP A 98 -26.39 2.13 33.33
C ASP A 98 -25.68 3.32 34.00
N ALA A 99 -25.95 3.50 35.30
CA ALA A 99 -25.43 4.62 36.08
C ALA A 99 -23.91 4.55 36.27
N ASP A 100 -23.35 3.34 36.40
CA ASP A 100 -21.91 3.15 36.57
C ASP A 100 -21.20 3.47 35.23
N PHE A 101 -21.78 3.02 34.12
CA PHE A 101 -21.27 3.34 32.78
C PHE A 101 -21.33 4.85 32.50
N ALA A 102 -22.42 5.52 32.89
CA ALA A 102 -22.56 6.97 32.76
C ALA A 102 -21.49 7.73 33.56
N ALA A 103 -21.20 7.29 34.78
CA ALA A 103 -20.16 7.89 35.63
C ALA A 103 -18.75 7.74 35.01
N ILE A 104 -18.43 6.56 34.46
CA ILE A 104 -17.15 6.31 33.78
C ILE A 104 -17.04 7.16 32.50
N MET A 105 -18.11 7.26 31.72
CA MET A 105 -18.10 8.09 30.50
C MET A 105 -17.88 9.57 30.82
N GLU A 106 -18.43 10.06 31.93
CA GLU A 106 -18.22 11.43 32.37
C GLU A 106 -16.80 11.67 32.86
N SER A 107 -16.18 10.71 33.59
CA SER A 107 -14.78 10.82 33.99
C SER A 107 -13.83 10.84 32.78
N ILE A 108 -14.04 9.96 31.81
CA ILE A 108 -13.26 9.94 30.55
C ILE A 108 -13.43 11.25 29.77
N ARG A 109 -14.63 11.83 29.78
CA ARG A 109 -14.89 13.12 29.11
C ARG A 109 -14.19 14.27 29.85
N ALA A 110 -14.20 14.26 31.18
CA ALA A 110 -13.49 15.24 31.99
C ALA A 110 -11.98 15.20 31.73
N GLU A 111 -11.37 14.01 31.68
CA GLU A 111 -9.95 13.84 31.32
C GLU A 111 -9.64 14.30 29.89
N ARG A 112 -10.51 14.01 28.92
CA ARG A 112 -10.28 14.45 27.54
C ARG A 112 -10.34 15.98 27.37
N ASN A 113 -11.18 16.63 28.17
CA ASN A 113 -11.42 18.07 28.09
C ASN A 113 -10.64 18.87 29.13
N SER A 114 -9.87 18.21 30.00
CA SER A 114 -8.94 18.92 30.86
C SER A 114 -7.80 19.45 30.01
N ASP A 115 -7.47 20.73 30.17
CA ASP A 115 -6.28 21.38 29.59
C ASP A 115 -5.01 20.92 30.33
N ASP A 116 -4.86 19.61 30.51
CA ASP A 116 -3.70 18.99 31.11
C ASP A 116 -2.65 18.74 30.00
N ASP A 117 -1.84 19.77 29.78
CA ASP A 117 -0.66 19.72 28.90
C ASP A 117 0.57 19.11 29.61
N SER A 118 0.38 18.41 30.74
CA SER A 118 1.50 17.73 31.39
C SER A 118 2.09 16.67 30.45
N GLU A 119 3.41 16.74 30.24
CA GLU A 119 4.12 15.70 29.50
C GLU A 119 3.89 14.36 30.20
N VAL A 120 3.47 13.35 29.44
CA VAL A 120 3.37 11.98 29.95
C VAL A 120 4.75 11.56 30.46
N ASP A 121 4.84 11.25 31.76
CA ASP A 121 6.10 10.89 32.41
C ASP A 121 6.81 9.77 31.61
N PRO A 122 8.01 10.03 31.06
CA PRO A 122 8.73 9.09 30.21
C PRO A 122 9.04 7.75 30.88
N SER A 123 9.01 7.68 32.21
CA SER A 123 9.23 6.44 32.96
C SER A 123 8.12 5.40 32.79
N TYR A 124 6.93 5.78 32.31
CA TYR A 124 5.87 4.83 31.94
C TYR A 124 6.16 4.02 30.66
N TYR A 125 7.17 4.42 29.89
CA TYR A 125 7.56 3.77 28.63
C TYR A 125 8.92 3.06 28.71
N LEU A 126 9.53 2.98 29.90
CA LEU A 126 10.81 2.31 30.18
C LEU A 126 10.64 0.91 30.77
#